data_AF-U1P454-F1
#
_entry.id   AF-U1P454-F1
#
_cell.length_a   1.000
_cell.length_b   1.000
_cell.length_c   1.000
_cell.angle_alpha   90.00
_cell.angle_beta   90.00
_cell.angle_gamma   90.00
#
_symmetry.space_group_name_H-M   'P 1'
#
loop_
_entity.id
_entity.type
_entity.pdbx_description
1 polymer ?
#
loop_
_entity_poly.entity_id
_entity_poly.type
_entity_poly.pdbx_seq_one_letter_code
_entity_poly.pdbx_strand_id
1 'polypeptide(L)'
;MGVGTEAVVEATVDFYSNRGDYQLVIADHWPLGTSDRQAQREQLATTLAVERLWLFNANCEQSVPPFPTRVGVITLSAGSAVEEFCVTVTGRSPQTTVSLHPESVQGEGVVSAVVTSVHALDADPTIEMIVINRGGSTA
;
A
#
# COMPACT_ATOMS: atom_id res chain seq x y z
N MET A 1 -26.72 7.35 -33.63
CA MET A 1 -27.01 7.43 -32.18
C MET A 1 -25.67 7.36 -31.47
N GLY A 2 -25.29 8.44 -30.76
CA GLY A 2 -24.01 8.50 -30.06
C GLY A 2 -23.96 7.55 -28.87
N VAL A 3 -22.78 7.06 -28.53
CA VAL A 3 -22.52 6.22 -27.35
C VAL A 3 -22.90 7.01 -26.09
N GLY A 4 -23.81 6.48 -25.28
CA GLY A 4 -24.17 7.08 -23.99
C GLY A 4 -23.00 7.01 -23.02
N THR A 5 -22.80 8.05 -22.22
CA THR A 5 -21.74 8.12 -21.20
C THR A 5 -22.37 7.97 -19.83
N GLU A 6 -21.86 7.05 -19.02
CA GLU A 6 -22.24 6.91 -17.62
C GLU A 6 -21.50 7.97 -16.77
N ALA A 7 -22.19 8.59 -15.82
CA ALA A 7 -21.62 9.64 -14.96
C ALA A 7 -22.23 9.59 -13.55
N VAL A 8 -21.43 9.95 -12.54
CA VAL A 8 -21.91 10.31 -11.21
C VAL A 8 -22.31 11.78 -11.26
N VAL A 9 -23.47 12.11 -10.71
CA VAL A 9 -24.02 13.47 -10.80
C VAL A 9 -24.44 13.92 -9.40
N GLU A 10 -24.04 15.13 -9.02
CA GLU A 10 -24.60 15.82 -7.86
C GLU A 10 -25.80 16.63 -8.34
N ALA A 11 -26.98 16.35 -7.79
CA ALA A 11 -28.21 16.98 -8.23
C ALA A 11 -29.22 17.18 -7.10
N THR A 12 -30.03 18.23 -7.23
CA THR A 12 -31.20 18.47 -6.37
C THR A 12 -32.46 18.03 -7.11
N VAL A 13 -33.37 17.37 -6.40
CA VAL A 13 -34.67 16.96 -6.94
C VAL A 13 -35.72 17.98 -6.51
N ASP A 14 -36.29 18.68 -7.48
CA ASP A 14 -37.42 19.59 -7.27
C ASP A 14 -38.72 18.92 -7.70
N PHE A 15 -39.72 18.93 -6.82
CA PHE A 15 -41.03 18.36 -7.09
C PHE A 15 -42.10 19.45 -7.21
N TYR A 16 -42.73 19.54 -8.38
CA TYR A 16 -43.81 20.48 -8.63
C TYR A 16 -45.17 19.79 -8.47
N SER A 17 -45.69 19.85 -7.24
CA SER A 17 -46.92 19.17 -6.82
C SER A 17 -48.18 19.50 -7.65
N ASN A 18 -48.24 20.68 -8.29
CA ASN A 18 -49.38 21.08 -9.11
C ASN A 18 -49.49 20.36 -10.46
N ARG A 19 -48.40 19.75 -10.96
CA ARG A 19 -48.39 18.99 -12.23
C ARG A 19 -47.94 17.54 -12.09
N GLY A 20 -47.35 17.18 -10.95
CA GLY A 20 -46.78 15.84 -10.73
C GLY A 20 -45.45 15.62 -11.45
N ASP A 21 -44.81 16.69 -11.91
CA ASP A 21 -43.54 16.64 -12.60
C ASP A 21 -42.37 16.71 -11.59
N TYR A 22 -41.37 15.86 -11.81
CA TYR A 22 -40.10 15.87 -11.10
C TYR A 22 -39.04 16.52 -12.00
N GLN A 23 -38.32 17.49 -11.46
CA GLN A 23 -37.17 18.08 -12.13
C GLN A 23 -35.90 17.71 -11.37
N LEU A 24 -34.94 17.12 -12.08
CA LEU A 24 -33.60 16.88 -11.55
C LEU A 24 -32.70 18.03 -12.01
N VAL A 25 -32.27 18.88 -11.09
CA VAL A 25 -31.35 19.99 -11.38
C VAL A 25 -29.94 19.54 -11.05
N ILE A 26 -29.13 19.35 -12.10
CA ILE A 26 -27.74 18.91 -11.99
C ILE A 26 -26.86 20.10 -11.57
N ALA A 27 -26.17 19.96 -10.43
CA ALA A 27 -25.21 20.95 -9.93
C ALA A 27 -23.80 20.68 -10.48
N ASP A 28 -23.37 19.42 -10.49
CA ASP A 28 -22.08 19.00 -11.04
C ASP A 28 -22.14 17.53 -11.54
N HIS A 29 -21.21 17.14 -12.41
CA HIS A 29 -21.15 15.77 -12.94
C HIS A 29 -19.72 15.30 -13.22
N TRP A 30 -19.46 14.03 -12.92
CA TRP A 30 -18.18 13.36 -13.19
C TRP A 30 -18.41 12.10 -14.02
N PRO A 31 -17.71 11.91 -15.15
CA PRO A 31 -17.81 10.68 -15.92
C PRO A 31 -17.39 9.47 -15.08
N LEU A 32 -18.16 8.38 -15.18
CA LEU A 32 -17.82 7.11 -14.55
C LEU A 32 -16.73 6.45 -15.39
N GLY A 33 -15.52 6.46 -14.84
CA GLY A 33 -14.33 5.89 -15.49
C GLY A 33 -13.22 6.95 -15.57
N THR A 34 -12.13 6.68 -14.85
CA THR A 34 -10.97 7.57 -14.63
C THR A 34 -11.27 8.71 -13.66
N SER A 35 -11.35 8.37 -12.37
CA SER A 35 -11.23 9.37 -11.31
C SER A 35 -9.85 10.02 -11.35
N ASP A 36 -9.72 11.27 -10.93
CA ASP A 36 -8.42 11.97 -10.81
C ASP A 36 -7.36 11.15 -10.08
N ARG A 37 -7.81 10.28 -9.16
CA ARG A 37 -6.97 9.36 -8.40
C ARG A 37 -6.31 8.28 -9.28
N GLN A 38 -6.98 7.83 -10.33
CA GLN A 38 -6.42 6.88 -11.30
C GLN A 38 -5.36 7.58 -12.17
N ALA A 39 -5.64 8.79 -12.64
CA ALA A 39 -4.68 9.59 -13.40
C ALA A 39 -3.42 9.92 -12.58
N GLN A 40 -3.58 10.30 -11.30
CA GLN A 40 -2.46 10.50 -10.38
C GLN A 40 -1.65 9.23 -10.16
N ARG A 41 -2.30 8.05 -10.06
CA ARG A 41 -1.60 6.76 -9.96
C ARG A 41 -0.79 6.43 -11.21
N GLU A 42 -1.36 6.64 -12.40
CA GLU A 42 -0.68 6.39 -13.67
C GLU A 42 0.50 7.36 -13.89
N GLN A 43 0.33 8.62 -13.51
CA GLN A 43 1.40 9.61 -13.57
C GLN A 43 2.54 9.24 -12.61
N LEU A 44 2.23 8.87 -11.36
CA LEU A 44 3.23 8.41 -10.39
C LEU A 44 3.92 7.12 -10.85
N ALA A 45 3.18 6.15 -11.37
CA ALA A 45 3.75 4.92 -11.91
C ALA A 45 4.70 5.20 -13.07
N THR A 46 4.35 6.14 -13.95
CA THR A 46 5.20 6.56 -15.08
C THR A 46 6.47 7.24 -14.59
N THR A 47 6.37 8.18 -13.64
CA THR A 47 7.55 8.84 -13.05
C THR A 47 8.50 7.82 -12.40
N LEU A 48 7.96 6.89 -11.61
CA LEU A 48 8.77 5.85 -10.94
C LEU A 48 9.41 4.87 -11.93
N ALA A 49 8.72 4.55 -13.03
CA ALA A 49 9.26 3.73 -14.11
C ALA A 49 10.40 4.44 -14.87
N VAL A 50 10.27 5.75 -15.11
CA VAL A 50 11.28 6.58 -15.78
C VAL A 50 12.53 6.75 -14.90
N GLU A 51 12.37 6.91 -13.59
CA GLU A 51 13.49 7.04 -12.65
C GLU A 51 14.30 5.73 -12.49
N ARG A 52 13.83 4.62 -13.09
CA ARG A 52 14.53 3.32 -13.04
C ARG A 52 14.84 2.87 -11.61
N LEU A 53 14.01 3.31 -10.66
CA LEU A 53 14.06 2.86 -9.28
C LEU A 53 13.98 1.33 -9.26
N TRP A 54 14.86 0.73 -8.46
CA TRP A 54 15.14 -0.70 -8.28
C TRP A 54 13.93 -1.66 -8.40
N LEU A 55 12.71 -1.18 -8.09
CA LEU A 55 11.43 -1.89 -8.20
C LEU A 55 11.09 -2.46 -9.60
N PHE A 56 11.71 -2.00 -10.69
CA PHE A 56 11.37 -2.45 -12.06
C PHE A 56 12.53 -3.08 -12.84
N ASN A 57 13.66 -3.36 -12.18
CA ASN A 57 14.82 -3.96 -12.85
C ASN A 57 14.97 -5.42 -12.41
N ALA A 58 14.52 -6.36 -13.24
CA ALA A 58 14.58 -7.80 -12.95
C ALA A 58 16.00 -8.30 -12.63
N ASN A 59 17.04 -7.59 -13.09
CA ASN A 59 18.44 -7.91 -12.82
C ASN A 59 18.91 -7.52 -11.41
N CYS A 60 18.09 -6.83 -10.62
CA CYS A 60 18.43 -6.42 -9.24
C CYS A 60 17.59 -7.13 -8.18
N GLU A 61 16.79 -8.11 -8.59
CA GLU A 61 15.94 -8.89 -7.68
C GLU A 61 16.82 -9.91 -6.94
N GLN A 62 17.02 -9.70 -5.64
CA GLN A 62 17.72 -10.67 -4.81
C GLN A 62 16.84 -11.91 -4.64
N SER A 63 17.41 -13.09 -4.89
CA SER A 63 16.72 -14.35 -4.68
C SER A 63 16.40 -14.52 -3.20
N VAL A 64 15.11 -14.59 -2.89
CA VAL A 64 14.64 -14.80 -1.52
C VAL A 64 14.53 -16.31 -1.27
N PRO A 65 15.13 -16.85 -0.19
CA PRO A 65 15.05 -18.26 0.10
C PRO A 65 13.60 -18.68 0.42
N PRO A 66 13.13 -19.84 -0.06
CA PRO A 66 11.75 -20.28 0.16
C PRO A 66 11.48 -20.67 1.62
N PHE A 67 12.52 -21.04 2.38
CA PHE A 67 12.42 -21.48 3.77
C PHE A 67 13.55 -20.87 4.61
N PRO A 68 13.48 -19.57 4.97
CA PRO A 68 14.49 -18.94 5.81
C PRO A 68 14.42 -19.49 7.24
N THR A 69 15.57 -19.89 7.76
CA THR A 69 15.75 -20.28 9.17
C THR A 69 15.84 -19.06 10.07
N ARG A 70 16.25 -17.90 9.54
CA ARG A 70 16.30 -16.65 10.30
C ARG A 70 15.88 -15.44 9.46
N VAL A 71 14.94 -14.67 10.01
CA VAL A 71 14.32 -13.51 9.34
C VAL A 71 14.47 -12.28 10.24
N GLY A 72 14.96 -11.19 9.67
CA GLY A 72 14.96 -9.87 10.29
C GLY A 72 13.63 -9.16 10.00
N VAL A 73 13.03 -8.52 11.00
CA VAL A 73 11.74 -7.84 10.84
C VAL A 73 11.84 -6.42 11.33
N ILE A 74 11.56 -5.46 10.46
CA ILE A 74 11.47 -4.03 10.76
C ILE A 74 10.00 -3.65 10.88
N THR A 75 9.58 -3.24 12.07
CA THR A 75 8.18 -2.86 12.37
C THR A 75 8.16 -2.05 13.66
N LEU A 76 7.07 -1.34 13.94
CA LEU A 76 6.87 -0.67 15.22
C LEU A 76 6.88 -1.69 16.37
N SER A 77 7.57 -1.38 17.47
CA SER A 77 7.59 -2.23 18.69
C SER A 77 6.23 -2.38 19.35
N ALA A 78 5.32 -1.43 19.13
CA ALA A 78 3.99 -1.39 19.73
C ALA A 78 2.93 -1.68 18.67
N GLY A 79 2.21 -2.80 18.80
CA GLY A 79 1.01 -3.08 18.02
C GLY A 79 0.80 -4.55 17.69
N SER A 80 -0.42 -4.86 17.26
CA SER A 80 -0.85 -6.18 16.80
C SER A 80 -0.02 -6.71 15.63
N ALA A 81 0.64 -5.84 14.86
CA ALA A 81 1.42 -6.23 13.69
C ALA A 81 2.61 -7.14 14.02
N VAL A 82 3.29 -6.90 15.16
CA VAL A 82 4.39 -7.78 15.62
C VAL A 82 3.83 -9.12 16.08
N GLU A 83 2.77 -9.07 16.89
CA GLU A 83 2.13 -10.27 17.42
C GLU A 83 1.57 -11.15 16.30
N GLU A 84 0.87 -10.55 15.33
CA GLU A 84 0.33 -11.22 14.15
C GLU A 84 1.44 -11.80 13.28
N PHE A 85 2.53 -11.07 13.08
CA PHE A 85 3.69 -11.58 12.36
C PHE A 85 4.29 -12.80 13.06
N CYS A 86 4.54 -12.70 14.38
CA CYS A 86 5.06 -13.80 15.17
C CYS A 86 4.12 -15.02 15.14
N VAL A 87 2.81 -14.82 15.36
CA VAL A 87 1.80 -15.90 15.27
C VAL A 87 1.80 -16.55 13.89
N THR A 88 1.86 -15.74 12.83
CA THR A 88 1.88 -16.24 11.45
C THR A 88 3.14 -17.04 11.15
N VAL A 89 4.32 -16.54 11.56
CA VAL A 89 5.59 -17.23 11.36
C VAL A 89 5.64 -18.52 12.17
N THR A 90 5.29 -18.49 13.46
CA THR A 90 5.28 -19.71 14.28
C THR A 90 4.27 -20.75 13.76
N GLY A 91 3.13 -20.31 13.20
CA GLY A 91 2.14 -21.21 12.60
C GLY A 91 2.56 -21.82 11.26
N ARG A 92 3.29 -21.07 10.41
CA ARG A 92 3.68 -21.52 9.06
C ARG A 92 5.08 -22.13 9.00
N SER A 93 6.00 -21.67 9.83
CA SER A 93 7.42 -22.03 9.81
C SER A 93 7.99 -21.99 11.23
N PRO A 94 7.64 -22.96 12.08
CA PRO A 94 8.03 -22.97 13.50
C PRO A 94 9.54 -23.06 13.75
N GLN A 95 10.34 -23.41 12.74
CA GLN A 95 11.80 -23.44 12.80
C GLN A 95 12.44 -22.08 12.54
N THR A 96 11.68 -21.09 12.05
CA THR A 96 12.19 -19.77 11.71
C THR A 96 12.37 -18.92 12.96
N THR A 97 13.59 -18.43 13.17
CA THR A 97 13.94 -17.47 14.21
C THR A 97 13.68 -16.05 13.72
N VAL A 98 12.96 -15.24 14.50
CA VAL A 98 12.64 -13.86 14.16
C VAL A 98 13.53 -12.90 14.94
N SER A 99 14.26 -12.04 14.24
CA SER A 99 15.05 -10.95 14.83
C SER A 99 14.30 -9.63 14.64
N LEU A 100 13.74 -9.10 15.73
CA LEU A 100 12.91 -7.90 15.69
C LEU A 100 13.76 -6.64 15.79
N HIS A 101 13.63 -5.74 14.82
CA HIS A 101 14.18 -4.40 14.83
C HIS A 101 13.04 -3.37 14.93
N PRO A 102 12.79 -2.84 16.14
CA PRO A 102 11.69 -1.92 16.35
C PRO A 102 12.00 -0.55 15.75
N GLU A 103 11.24 -0.14 14.73
CA GLU A 103 11.45 1.14 14.04
C GLU A 103 10.11 1.74 13.59
N SER A 104 10.03 3.07 13.51
CA SER A 104 8.85 3.69 12.90
C SER A 104 8.83 3.46 11.39
N VAL A 105 7.74 2.89 10.90
CA VAL A 105 7.53 2.55 9.49
C VAL A 105 6.54 3.49 8.80
N GLN A 106 6.03 4.50 9.52
CA GLN A 106 5.09 5.51 9.01
C GLN A 106 5.38 6.91 9.59
N GLY A 107 5.18 7.96 8.79
CA GLY A 107 5.43 9.35 9.16
C GLY A 107 6.69 9.97 8.54
N GLU A 108 7.02 11.20 8.94
CA GLU A 108 8.21 11.91 8.49
C GLU A 108 9.48 11.28 9.10
N GLY A 109 10.58 11.23 8.33
CA GLY A 109 11.87 10.67 8.79
C GLY A 109 12.03 9.15 8.68
N VAL A 110 10.94 8.42 8.40
CA VAL A 110 10.92 6.94 8.31
C VAL A 110 11.96 6.38 7.35
N VAL A 111 12.15 7.01 6.20
CA VAL A 111 13.07 6.49 5.16
C VAL A 111 14.47 6.33 5.74
N SER A 112 14.97 7.34 6.47
CA SER A 112 16.31 7.30 7.06
C SER A 112 16.43 6.22 8.14
N ALA A 113 15.38 6.04 8.93
CA ALA A 113 15.35 5.07 10.02
C ALA A 113 15.27 3.63 9.50
N VAL A 114 14.41 3.38 8.51
CA VAL A 114 14.29 2.09 7.82
C VAL A 114 15.58 1.74 7.10
N VAL A 115 16.20 2.66 6.38
CA VAL A 115 17.50 2.42 5.70
C VAL A 115 18.58 2.04 6.71
N THR A 116 18.64 2.74 7.85
CA THR A 116 19.59 2.41 8.92
C THR A 116 19.35 1.00 9.48
N SER A 117 18.08 0.65 9.71
CA SER A 117 17.70 -0.69 10.19
C SER A 117 17.98 -1.79 9.17
N VAL A 118 17.77 -1.52 7.88
CA VAL A 118 18.11 -2.45 6.79
C VAL A 118 19.62 -2.70 6.78
N HIS A 119 20.45 -1.65 6.86
CA HIS A 119 21.90 -1.81 6.91
C HIS A 119 22.36 -2.59 8.15
N ALA A 120 21.72 -2.39 9.30
CA ALA A 120 22.05 -3.14 10.52
C ALA A 120 21.74 -4.63 10.37
N LEU A 121 20.61 -4.98 9.75
CA LEU A 121 20.21 -6.37 9.49
C LEU A 121 21.03 -7.02 8.38
N ASP A 122 21.36 -6.28 7.32
CA ASP A 122 22.18 -6.75 6.19
C ASP A 122 23.63 -7.03 6.61
N ALA A 123 24.12 -6.33 7.65
CA ALA A 123 25.43 -6.59 8.24
C ALA A 123 25.50 -7.88 9.08
N ASP A 124 24.35 -8.46 9.47
CA ASP A 124 24.30 -9.74 10.18
C ASP A 124 24.20 -10.90 9.16
N PRO A 125 25.28 -11.70 8.97
CA PRO A 125 25.28 -12.78 7.98
C PRO A 125 24.34 -13.94 8.34
N THR A 126 23.75 -13.93 9.54
CA THR A 126 22.75 -14.93 9.94
C THR A 126 21.36 -14.59 9.42
N ILE A 127 21.10 -13.35 8.99
CA ILE A 127 19.79 -12.94 8.46
C ILE A 127 19.70 -13.31 6.98
N GLU A 128 18.74 -14.16 6.64
CA GLU A 128 18.55 -14.66 5.28
C GLU A 128 17.48 -13.87 4.51
N MET A 129 16.63 -13.13 5.23
CA MET A 129 15.52 -12.35 4.68
C MET A 129 15.21 -11.19 5.63
N ILE A 130 14.94 -10.01 5.07
CA ILE A 130 14.45 -8.84 5.81
C ILE A 130 13.01 -8.56 5.39
N VAL A 131 12.11 -8.50 6.37
CA VAL A 131 10.71 -8.13 6.19
C VAL A 131 10.47 -6.75 6.79
N ILE A 132 9.97 -5.83 5.98
CA ILE A 132 9.56 -4.51 6.45
C ILE A 132 8.03 -4.50 6.53
N ASN A 133 7.50 -4.56 7.75
CA ASN A 133 6.06 -4.48 7.96
C ASN A 133 5.67 -3.03 8.18
N ARG A 134 4.98 -2.45 7.20
CA ARG A 134 4.57 -1.04 7.21
C ARG A 134 3.31 -0.75 8.02
N GLY A 135 2.76 -1.72 8.76
CA GLY A 135 1.57 -1.57 9.59
C GLY A 135 0.31 -1.34 8.75
N GLY A 136 -0.66 -2.23 8.85
CA GLY A 136 -1.91 -2.10 8.12
C GLY A 136 -3.08 -2.61 8.94
N SER A 137 -3.64 -1.74 9.77
CA SER A 137 -5.06 -1.84 10.12
C SER A 137 -5.56 -0.47 10.58
N THR A 138 -6.16 0.26 9.65
CA THR A 138 -7.35 1.04 9.99
C THR A 138 -8.53 0.17 9.56
N ALA A 139 -9.35 -0.18 10.55
CA ALA A 139 -10.68 -0.75 10.37
C ALA A 139 -11.55 0.13 9.46
#